data_AF-B3RXY9-F1
#
_entry.id   AF-B3RXY9-F1
#
_cell.length_a   1.000
_cell.length_b   1.000
_cell.length_c   1.000
_cell.angle_alpha   90.00
_cell.angle_beta   90.00
_cell.angle_gamma   90.00
#
_symmetry.space_group_name_H-M   'P 1'
#
loop_
_entity.id
_entity.type
_entity.pdbx_description
1 polymer ?
#
loop_
_entity_poly.entity_id
_entity_poly.type
_entity_poly.pdbx_seq_one_letter_code
_entity_poly.pdbx_strand_id
1 'polypeptide(L)'
;MHLGDRPIEITMKRTVASLSIWQRIKLVYNLITSDKNITKEEIEKMKDQDLLMELLHEITDTFPSLARVIVDERDAYLAYSLLQAKEIASRHLDTLWDPQPPVVVGVVGLGHIHGIVENWGKPIDVQELLSCTFIVIHITKSGKVIKCLNLVFVFTDTCETKS
;
A
#
# COMPACT_ATOMS: atom_id res chain seq x y z
N MET A 1 -15.17 6.24 16.23
CA MET A 1 -13.97 5.43 15.91
C MET A 1 -13.42 5.93 14.58
N HIS A 2 -12.13 6.23 14.52
CA HIS A 2 -11.44 6.67 13.31
C HIS A 2 -10.47 5.56 12.90
N LEU A 3 -10.53 5.10 11.65
CA LEU A 3 -9.51 4.22 11.10
C LEU A 3 -8.31 5.08 10.67
N GLY A 4 -7.18 4.88 11.35
CA GLY A 4 -5.95 5.62 11.10
C GLY A 4 -5.02 5.00 10.07
N ASP A 5 -5.50 4.06 9.25
CA ASP A 5 -4.67 3.32 8.30
C ASP A 5 -4.63 3.99 6.92
N ARG A 6 -3.59 3.66 6.13
CA ARG A 6 -3.46 4.12 4.75
C ARG A 6 -4.50 3.40 3.89
N PRO A 7 -5.18 4.09 2.95
CA PRO A 7 -6.07 3.41 2.02
C PRO A 7 -5.38 2.26 1.29
N ILE A 8 -5.99 1.07 1.32
CA ILE A 8 -5.44 -0.16 0.75
C ILE A 8 -5.12 -0.02 -0.73
N GLU A 9 -5.95 0.71 -1.48
CA GLU A 9 -5.74 1.00 -2.90
C GLU A 9 -4.43 1.76 -3.16
N ILE A 10 -4.07 2.70 -2.27
CA ILE A 10 -2.83 3.46 -2.37
C ILE A 10 -1.65 2.55 -2.05
N THR A 11 -1.76 1.73 -0.99
CA THR A 11 -0.74 0.72 -0.66
C THR A 11 -0.48 -0.18 -1.85
N MET A 12 -1.52 -0.75 -2.47
CA MET A 12 -1.38 -1.62 -3.63
C MET A 12 -0.70 -0.94 -4.81
N LYS A 13 -1.17 0.26 -5.18
CA LYS A 13 -0.58 1.01 -6.30
C LYS A 13 0.89 1.31 -6.07
N ARG A 14 1.25 1.75 -4.86
CA ARG A 14 2.65 2.04 -4.50
C ARG A 14 3.50 0.78 -4.47
N THR A 15 2.95 -0.34 -4.01
CA THR A 15 3.66 -1.62 -3.95
C THR A 15 4.02 -2.10 -5.35
N VAL A 16 3.08 -2.01 -6.31
CA VAL A 16 3.37 -2.34 -7.72
C VAL A 16 4.35 -1.33 -8.33
N ALA A 17 4.21 -0.05 -7.99
CA ALA A 17 5.10 1.01 -8.48
C ALA A 17 6.54 0.86 -7.98
N SER A 18 6.76 0.36 -6.76
CA SER A 18 8.10 0.17 -6.18
C SER A 18 8.88 -0.97 -6.82
N LEU A 19 8.21 -1.86 -7.54
CA LEU A 19 8.85 -2.94 -8.29
C LEU A 19 9.44 -2.45 -9.61
N SER A 20 10.66 -2.88 -9.89
CA SER A 20 11.24 -2.79 -11.25
C SER A 20 10.49 -3.69 -12.24
N ILE A 21 10.60 -3.39 -13.54
CA ILE A 21 9.94 -4.16 -14.61
C ILE A 21 10.27 -5.66 -14.51
N TRP A 22 11.53 -6.01 -14.21
CA TRP A 22 11.95 -7.40 -14.01
C TRP A 22 11.29 -8.06 -12.81
N GLN A 23 11.18 -7.35 -11.68
CA GLN A 23 10.50 -7.87 -10.50
C GLN A 23 8.99 -8.01 -10.73
N ARG A 24 8.36 -7.10 -11.48
CA ARG A 24 6.95 -7.25 -11.89
C ARG A 24 6.75 -8.51 -12.74
N ILE A 25 7.61 -8.76 -13.72
CA ILE A 25 7.54 -9.98 -14.54
C ILE A 25 7.72 -11.23 -13.67
N LYS A 26 8.70 -11.22 -12.75
CA LYS A 26 8.94 -12.34 -11.82
C LYS A 26 7.76 -12.58 -10.88
N LEU A 27 7.13 -11.52 -10.38
CA LEU A 27 5.93 -11.59 -9.54
C LEU A 27 4.77 -12.24 -10.31
N VAL A 28 4.46 -11.75 -11.51
CA VAL A 28 3.39 -12.30 -12.35
C VAL A 28 3.67 -13.76 -12.70
N TYR A 29 4.93 -14.09 -13.01
CA TYR A 29 5.34 -15.47 -13.27
C TYR A 29 5.11 -16.37 -12.04
N ASN A 30 5.50 -15.92 -10.85
CA ASN A 30 5.30 -16.68 -9.61
C ASN A 30 3.80 -16.89 -9.32
N LEU A 31 2.98 -15.84 -9.41
CA LEU A 31 1.53 -15.94 -9.18
C LEU A 31 0.87 -16.95 -10.13
N ILE A 32 1.23 -16.93 -11.42
CA ILE A 32 0.64 -17.83 -12.43
C ILE A 32 1.20 -19.25 -12.33
N THR A 33 2.45 -19.41 -11.91
CA THR A 33 3.08 -20.75 -11.78
C THR A 33 2.62 -21.46 -10.50
N SER A 34 2.30 -20.71 -9.44
CA SER A 34 1.69 -21.24 -8.22
C SER A 34 0.31 -21.83 -8.49
N ASP A 35 -0.50 -21.19 -9.35
CA ASP A 35 -1.83 -21.70 -9.72
C ASP A 35 -1.84 -22.39 -11.10
N LYS A 36 -1.52 -23.68 -11.12
CA LYS A 36 -1.54 -24.47 -12.37
C LYS A 36 -2.94 -24.80 -12.91
N ASN A 37 -4.03 -24.40 -12.23
CA ASN A 37 -5.41 -24.61 -12.68
C ASN A 37 -6.34 -23.45 -12.23
N ILE A 38 -6.05 -22.21 -12.65
CA ILE A 38 -6.91 -21.06 -12.31
C ILE A 38 -8.33 -21.27 -12.88
N THR A 39 -9.28 -21.56 -12.01
CA THR A 39 -10.71 -21.59 -12.30
C THR A 39 -11.30 -20.19 -12.33
N LYS A 40 -12.51 -20.03 -12.89
CA LYS A 40 -13.16 -18.72 -13.02
C LYS A 40 -13.48 -18.11 -11.65
N GLU A 41 -13.77 -18.97 -10.67
CA GLU A 41 -13.98 -18.64 -9.27
C GLU A 41 -12.68 -18.16 -8.58
N GLU A 42 -11.51 -18.70 -8.96
CA GLU A 42 -10.22 -18.23 -8.44
C GLU A 42 -9.81 -16.88 -9.04
N ILE A 43 -10.14 -16.60 -10.31
CA ILE A 43 -9.95 -15.26 -10.91
C ILE A 43 -10.72 -14.18 -10.13
N GLU A 44 -11.94 -14.51 -9.67
CA GLU A 44 -12.73 -13.60 -8.83
C GLU A 44 -12.07 -13.40 -7.46
N LYS A 45 -11.52 -14.46 -6.85
CA LYS A 45 -10.75 -14.34 -5.60
C LYS A 45 -9.46 -13.55 -5.75
N MET A 46 -8.80 -13.58 -6.91
CA MET A 46 -7.60 -12.75 -7.15
C MET A 46 -7.92 -11.25 -7.26
N LYS A 47 -9.18 -10.86 -7.50
CA LYS A 47 -9.60 -9.45 -7.38
C LYS A 47 -9.68 -8.98 -5.93
N ASP A 48 -9.64 -9.92 -4.98
CA ASP A 48 -9.59 -9.59 -3.58
C ASP A 48 -8.24 -8.95 -3.25
N GLN A 49 -8.28 -7.64 -2.98
CA GLN A 49 -7.10 -6.87 -2.65
C GLN A 49 -6.47 -7.38 -1.35
N ASP A 50 -7.25 -7.92 -0.42
CA ASP A 50 -6.72 -8.40 0.85
C ASP A 50 -5.90 -9.68 0.64
N LEU A 51 -6.39 -10.62 -0.19
CA LEU A 51 -5.66 -11.82 -0.56
C LEU A 51 -4.35 -11.49 -1.28
N LEU A 52 -4.40 -10.57 -2.24
CA LEU A 52 -3.19 -10.15 -2.96
C LEU A 52 -2.19 -9.48 -2.01
N MET A 53 -2.66 -8.74 -1.00
CA MET A 53 -1.78 -8.09 -0.03
C MET A 53 -1.07 -9.11 0.85
N GLU A 54 -1.77 -10.15 1.29
CA GLU A 54 -1.19 -11.25 2.06
C GLU A 54 -0.09 -11.97 1.27
N LEU A 55 -0.36 -12.29 -0.01
CA LEU A 55 0.65 -12.90 -0.90
C LEU A 55 1.86 -11.99 -1.11
N LEU A 56 1.63 -10.68 -1.33
CA LEU A 56 2.70 -9.70 -1.47
C LEU A 56 3.52 -9.57 -0.18
N HIS A 57 2.88 -9.70 0.98
CA HIS A 57 3.53 -9.69 2.29
C HIS A 57 4.43 -10.92 2.46
N GLU A 58 3.98 -12.13 2.09
CA GLU A 58 4.76 -13.36 2.18
C GLU A 58 6.07 -13.31 1.38
N ILE A 59 6.07 -12.59 0.25
CA ILE A 59 7.26 -12.48 -0.61
C ILE A 59 8.12 -11.23 -0.33
N THR A 60 7.78 -10.42 0.68
CA THR A 60 8.58 -9.24 1.05
C THR A 60 10.03 -9.58 1.36
N ASP A 61 10.28 -10.75 1.94
CA ASP A 61 11.61 -11.30 2.19
C ASP A 61 12.43 -11.49 0.90
N THR A 62 11.77 -11.75 -0.23
CA THR A 62 12.42 -11.91 -1.54
C THR A 62 12.59 -10.58 -2.27
N PHE A 63 11.75 -9.59 -1.97
CA PHE A 63 11.71 -8.30 -2.65
C PHE A 63 11.69 -7.16 -1.62
N PRO A 64 12.86 -6.66 -1.18
CA PRO A 64 12.94 -5.63 -0.14
C PRO A 64 12.23 -4.31 -0.51
N SER A 65 12.04 -4.04 -1.81
CA SER A 65 11.24 -2.90 -2.28
C SER A 65 9.75 -3.03 -1.93
N LEU A 66 9.23 -4.24 -1.75
CA LEU A 66 7.86 -4.49 -1.26
C LEU A 66 7.78 -4.21 0.24
N ALA A 67 8.75 -4.73 1.02
CA ALA A 67 8.82 -4.52 2.46
C ALA A 67 8.75 -3.02 2.80
N ARG A 68 9.52 -2.20 2.07
CA ARG A 68 9.50 -0.74 2.21
C ARG A 68 8.09 -0.14 2.12
N VAL A 69 7.30 -0.55 1.13
CA VAL A 69 5.97 0.06 0.89
C VAL A 69 4.90 -0.54 1.79
N ILE A 70 4.91 -1.85 1.98
CA ILE A 70 3.87 -2.58 2.72
C ILE A 70 4.03 -2.38 4.23
N VAL A 71 5.29 -2.28 4.71
CA VAL A 71 5.64 -2.17 6.12
C VAL A 71 6.12 -0.76 6.45
N ASP A 72 7.30 -0.35 5.98
CA ASP A 72 7.94 0.89 6.47
C ASP A 72 7.10 2.15 6.24
N GLU A 73 6.55 2.30 5.03
CA GLU A 73 5.68 3.43 4.69
C GLU A 73 4.34 3.37 5.43
N ARG A 74 3.82 2.17 5.68
CA ARG A 74 2.58 1.97 6.44
C ARG A 74 2.80 2.35 7.90
N ASP A 75 3.92 1.95 8.48
CA ASP A 75 4.30 2.29 9.85
C ASP A 75 4.50 3.80 10.03
N ALA A 76 5.12 4.47 9.05
CA ALA A 76 5.21 5.92 9.02
C ALA A 76 3.83 6.57 8.96
N TYR A 77 2.93 6.07 8.10
CA TYR A 77 1.57 6.60 8.02
C TYR A 77 0.77 6.40 9.31
N LEU A 78 0.89 5.23 9.97
CA LEU A 78 0.25 4.93 11.24
C LEU A 78 0.75 5.86 12.37
N ALA A 79 2.06 6.09 12.44
CA ALA A 79 2.65 7.04 13.39
C ALA A 79 2.10 8.46 13.17
N TYR A 80 2.05 8.91 11.92
CA TYR A 80 1.44 10.20 11.57
C TYR A 80 -0.03 10.26 11.99
N SER A 81 -0.83 9.23 11.69
CA SER A 81 -2.26 9.21 12.02
C SER A 81 -2.53 9.33 13.52
N LEU A 82 -1.74 8.63 14.35
CA LEU A 82 -1.82 8.73 15.81
C LEU A 82 -1.47 10.13 16.31
N LEU A 83 -0.43 10.76 15.76
CA LEU A 83 -0.05 12.13 16.11
C LEU A 83 -1.11 13.15 15.69
N GLN A 84 -1.72 12.97 14.53
CA GLN A 84 -2.82 13.81 14.07
C GLN A 84 -4.07 13.66 14.95
N ALA A 85 -4.39 12.44 15.39
CA ALA A 85 -5.49 12.21 16.32
C ALA A 85 -5.28 12.93 17.65
N LYS A 86 -4.05 12.89 18.20
CA LYS A 86 -3.65 13.65 19.38
C LYS A 86 -3.85 15.15 19.16
N GLU A 87 -3.32 15.67 18.07
CA GLU A 87 -3.39 17.10 17.74
C GLU A 87 -4.84 17.58 17.57
N ILE A 88 -5.68 16.83 16.85
CA ILE A 88 -7.12 17.15 16.70
C ILE A 88 -7.80 17.18 18.08
N ALA A 89 -7.54 16.19 18.93
CA ALA A 89 -8.12 16.15 20.27
C ALA A 89 -7.65 17.35 21.12
N SER A 90 -6.40 17.79 20.96
CA SER A 90 -5.86 18.94 21.68
C SER A 90 -6.48 20.27 21.26
N ARG A 91 -6.84 20.46 19.99
CA ARG A 91 -7.46 21.72 19.51
C ARG A 91 -8.85 21.98 20.08
N HIS A 92 -9.56 20.94 20.52
CA HIS A 92 -10.86 21.10 21.17
C HIS A 92 -10.76 21.57 22.63
N LEU A 93 -9.55 21.70 23.16
CA LEU A 93 -9.30 21.99 24.56
C LEU A 93 -9.28 23.51 24.86
N ASP A 94 -8.80 24.32 23.92
CA ASP A 94 -8.59 25.77 24.10
C ASP A 94 -9.91 26.56 24.32
N THR A 95 -11.06 25.92 24.10
CA THR A 95 -12.39 26.52 24.29
C THR A 95 -13.04 26.20 25.64
N LEU A 96 -12.39 25.41 26.51
CA LEU A 96 -12.99 24.91 27.77
C LEU A 96 -12.53 25.71 29.00
N TRP A 97 -13.44 25.89 29.96
CA TRP A 97 -13.23 26.62 31.22
C TRP A 97 -12.20 25.96 32.16
N ASP A 98 -12.02 24.64 32.04
CA ASP A 98 -11.02 23.86 32.77
C ASP A 98 -10.38 22.81 31.82
N PRO A 99 -9.33 23.19 31.09
CA PRO A 99 -8.76 22.33 30.06
C PRO A 99 -7.93 21.18 30.66
N GLN A 100 -8.46 19.96 30.63
CA GLN A 100 -7.68 18.74 30.86
C GLN A 100 -7.10 18.19 29.55
N PRO A 101 -5.82 17.78 29.53
CA PRO A 101 -5.20 17.25 28.32
C PRO A 101 -5.94 16.00 27.84
N PRO A 102 -6.27 15.90 26.54
CA PRO A 102 -6.99 14.75 26.00
C PRO A 102 -6.12 13.50 26.06
N VAL A 103 -6.77 12.37 26.40
CA VAL A 103 -6.15 11.05 26.34
C VAL A 103 -6.61 10.37 25.05
N VAL A 104 -5.65 10.07 24.17
CA VAL A 104 -5.90 9.33 22.93
C VAL A 104 -5.33 7.92 23.06
N VAL A 105 -6.16 6.93 22.77
CA VAL A 105 -5.78 5.51 22.78
C VAL A 105 -5.81 4.98 21.35
N GLY A 106 -4.67 4.52 20.86
CA GLY A 106 -4.55 3.81 19.59
C GLY A 106 -4.45 2.31 19.80
N VAL A 107 -5.23 1.53 19.06
CA VAL A 107 -5.11 0.07 19.02
C VAL A 107 -4.40 -0.29 17.72
N VAL A 108 -3.24 -0.95 17.82
CA VAL A 108 -2.38 -1.28 16.68
C VAL A 108 -1.98 -2.75 16.70
N GLY A 109 -1.73 -3.32 15.53
CA GLY A 109 -1.22 -4.68 15.41
C GLY A 109 0.24 -4.77 15.88
N LEU A 110 0.61 -5.90 16.49
CA LEU A 110 1.94 -6.13 17.07
C LEU A 110 3.09 -5.89 16.07
N GLY A 111 2.88 -6.25 14.79
CA GLY A 111 3.89 -6.09 13.73
C GLY A 111 4.27 -4.64 13.44
N HIS A 112 3.40 -3.68 13.76
CA HIS A 112 3.61 -2.25 13.43
C HIS A 112 4.18 -1.45 14.62
N ILE A 113 4.18 -2.01 15.83
CA ILE A 113 4.56 -1.26 17.05
C ILE A 113 5.98 -0.70 16.91
N HIS A 114 6.91 -1.52 16.43
CA HIS A 114 8.32 -1.12 16.31
C HIS A 114 8.47 0.05 15.34
N GLY A 115 7.99 -0.06 14.10
CA GLY A 115 8.13 1.01 13.13
C GLY A 115 7.33 2.27 13.48
N ILE A 116 6.20 2.14 14.19
CA ILE A 116 5.48 3.31 14.73
C ILE A 116 6.36 4.07 15.73
N VAL A 117 6.98 3.36 16.67
CA VAL A 117 7.88 3.96 17.67
C VAL A 117 9.09 4.59 16.99
N GLU A 118 9.67 3.92 15.99
CA GLU A 118 10.79 4.47 15.23
C GLU A 118 10.42 5.74 14.47
N ASN A 119 9.20 5.83 13.93
CA ASN A 119 8.73 7.00 13.19
C ASN A 119 8.13 8.09 14.09
N TRP A 120 8.03 7.86 15.39
CA TRP A 120 7.35 8.75 16.32
C TRP A 120 8.01 10.13 16.41
N GLY A 121 7.25 11.18 16.12
CA GLY A 121 7.70 12.57 16.20
C GLY A 121 8.63 13.01 15.06
N LYS A 122 8.92 12.13 14.10
CA LYS A 122 9.67 12.51 12.90
C LYS A 122 8.79 13.33 11.95
N PRO A 123 9.37 14.28 11.18
CA PRO A 123 8.65 14.92 10.09
C PRO A 123 8.37 13.88 9.01
N ILE A 124 7.09 13.58 8.78
CA ILE A 124 6.65 12.61 7.78
C ILE A 124 5.93 13.39 6.68
N ASP A 125 6.42 13.29 5.44
CA ASP A 125 5.72 13.82 4.28
C ASP A 125 4.61 12.85 3.85
N VAL A 126 3.41 13.14 4.33
CA VAL A 126 2.24 12.29 4.07
C VAL A 126 1.80 12.38 2.61
N GLN A 127 2.09 13.50 1.92
CA GLN A 127 1.77 13.62 0.50
C GLN A 127 2.64 12.67 -0.32
N GLU A 128 3.89 12.45 0.07
CA GLU A 128 4.72 11.41 -0.52
C GLU A 128 4.13 10.01 -0.30
N LEU A 129 3.62 9.72 0.90
CA LEU A 129 3.03 8.42 1.24
C LEU A 129 1.65 8.16 0.60
N LEU A 130 0.95 9.22 0.20
CA LEU A 130 -0.37 9.15 -0.44
C LEU A 130 -0.31 9.27 -1.97
N SER A 131 0.74 9.88 -2.52
CA SER A 131 0.90 10.02 -3.97
C SER A 131 1.41 8.73 -4.60
N CYS A 132 1.08 8.52 -5.88
CA CYS A 132 1.66 7.44 -6.67
C CYS A 132 1.99 8.00 -8.05
N THR A 133 3.28 8.08 -8.38
CA THR A 133 3.70 8.48 -9.73
C THR A 133 3.61 7.27 -10.66
N PHE A 134 2.71 7.33 -11.63
CA PHE A 134 2.59 6.26 -12.62
C PHE A 134 3.75 6.31 -13.61
N ILE A 135 4.43 5.17 -13.80
CA ILE A 135 5.28 4.95 -14.96
C ILE A 135 4.37 4.41 -16.06
N VAL A 136 3.93 5.27 -16.97
CA VAL A 136 3.29 4.82 -18.22
C VAL A 136 4.38 4.20 -19.09
N ILE A 137 4.46 2.87 -19.13
CA ILE A 137 5.37 2.17 -20.02
C ILE A 137 4.75 2.20 -21.43
N HIS A 138 5.16 3.18 -22.24
CA HIS A 138 4.71 3.30 -23.62
C HIS A 138 5.45 2.28 -24.50
N ILE A 139 4.93 1.05 -24.64
CA ILE A 139 5.56 0.05 -25.51
C ILE A 139 5.15 0.28 -26.97
N THR A 140 6.13 0.59 -27.82
CA THR A 140 5.96 0.74 -29.27
C THR A 140 5.58 -0.59 -29.92
N LYS A 141 4.46 -0.63 -30.64
CA LYS A 141 3.95 -1.84 -31.33
C LYS A 141 4.93 -2.31 -32.40
N SER A 142 5.52 -3.50 -32.24
CA SER A 142 6.17 -4.20 -33.35
C SER A 142 5.83 -5.71 -33.36
N GLY A 143 4.88 -6.04 -34.24
CA GLY A 143 4.77 -7.25 -35.07
C GLY A 143 4.64 -8.66 -34.45
N LYS A 144 5.47 -9.06 -33.49
CA LYS A 144 5.61 -10.50 -33.13
C LYS A 144 5.71 -10.81 -31.62
N VAL A 145 5.75 -9.80 -30.75
CA VAL A 145 5.90 -9.95 -29.28
C VAL A 145 4.54 -9.87 -28.53
N ILE A 146 3.43 -9.82 -29.27
CA ILE A 146 2.12 -9.35 -28.79
C ILE A 146 1.42 -10.31 -27.80
N LYS A 147 1.84 -11.58 -27.67
CA LYS A 147 1.15 -12.54 -26.80
C LYS A 147 1.61 -12.54 -25.34
N CYS A 148 2.89 -12.33 -25.07
CA CYS A 148 3.42 -12.29 -23.70
C CYS A 148 3.30 -10.89 -23.06
N LEU A 149 3.12 -9.86 -23.88
CA LEU A 149 3.09 -8.46 -23.43
C LEU A 149 1.75 -8.06 -22.79
N ASN A 150 0.64 -8.70 -23.18
CA ASN A 150 -0.68 -8.38 -22.62
C ASN A 150 -0.79 -8.72 -21.13
N LEU A 151 -0.01 -9.68 -20.62
CA LEU A 151 -0.06 -10.10 -19.22
C LEU A 151 0.58 -9.08 -18.28
N VAL A 152 1.59 -8.35 -18.78
CA VAL A 152 2.24 -7.25 -18.04
C VAL A 152 1.32 -6.01 -17.98
N PHE A 153 0.49 -5.80 -19.01
CA PHE A 153 -0.43 -4.67 -19.11
C PHE A 153 -1.63 -4.74 -18.15
N VAL A 154 -2.10 -5.96 -17.81
CA VAL A 154 -3.24 -6.13 -16.89
C VAL A 154 -2.94 -5.57 -15.49
N PHE A 155 -1.68 -5.48 -15.08
CA PHE A 155 -1.29 -4.93 -13.78
C PHE A 155 -1.09 -3.40 -13.76
N THR A 156 -1.10 -2.73 -14.93
CA THR A 156 -0.87 -1.28 -15.03
C THR A 156 -2.12 -0.47 -15.34
N ASP A 157 -3.19 -1.08 -15.83
CA ASP A 157 -4.45 -0.40 -16.12
C ASP A 157 -5.51 -0.75 -15.07
N THR A 158 -5.63 0.06 -14.02
CA THR A 158 -6.92 0.38 -13.36
C THR A 158 -6.76 1.60 -12.46
N CYS A 159 -7.00 2.78 -13.04
CA CYS A 159 -7.82 3.82 -12.41
C CYS A 159 -8.09 4.91 -13.45
N GLU A 160 -9.03 4.64 -14.37
CA GLU A 160 -9.82 5.75 -14.89
C GLU A 160 -10.57 6.33 -13.71
N THR A 161 -10.17 7.53 -13.30
CA THR A 161 -11.02 8.44 -12.55
C THR A 161 -12.29 8.67 -13.38
N LYS A 162 -13.39 8.01 -13.01
CA LYS A 162 -14.70 8.52 -13.40
C LYS A 162 -14.95 9.78 -12.58
N SER A 163 -14.84 10.91 -13.26
CA SER A 163 -15.41 12.20 -12.89
C SER A 163 -16.93 12.10 -12.72
#